data_AF-A0A397V2R9-F1
#
_entry.id   AF-A0A397V2R9-F1
#
_cell.length_a   1.000
_cell.length_b   1.000
_cell.length_c   1.000
_cell.angle_alpha   90.00
_cell.angle_beta   90.00
_cell.angle_gamma   90.00
#
_symmetry.space_group_name_H-M   'P 1'
#
loop_
_entity.id
_entity.type
_entity.pdbx_description
1 polymer ?
#
loop_
_entity_poly.entity_id
_entity_poly.type
_entity_poly.pdbx_seq_one_letter_code
_entity_poly.pdbx_strand_id
1 'polypeptide(L)'
;MKHSITSSSKGDDFECKVFLYLKNELKIDCQRVRLSRGDGGIDIFSNYQHYLLLFQCKDLSTENGYSSSAKARAESSDCHLLLTNFQGLCQNISDFLSEVFKDNSLREMIYRIEKKVDEMNEKLNKQEKIIHKIKNNQIKIENKQIMFERNQTIVQEKIIFYNHIL
;
A
#
# COMPACT_ATOMS: atom_id res chain seq x y z
N MET A 1 -33.77 -28.19 7.93
CA MET A 1 -32.43 -28.29 8.53
C MET A 1 -32.53 -27.91 10.00
N LYS A 2 -32.20 -28.83 10.91
CA LYS A 2 -32.18 -28.55 12.36
C LYS A 2 -30.92 -27.75 12.66
N HIS A 3 -31.05 -26.49 13.09
CA HIS A 3 -29.96 -25.78 13.73
C HIS A 3 -29.78 -26.39 15.12
N SER A 4 -28.73 -27.21 15.28
CA SER A 4 -28.28 -27.62 16.61
C SER A 4 -27.73 -26.38 17.30
N ILE A 5 -28.44 -25.89 18.32
CA ILE A 5 -27.90 -24.91 19.26
C ILE A 5 -26.84 -25.65 20.06
N THR A 6 -25.59 -25.54 19.63
CA THR A 6 -24.44 -26.00 20.40
C THR A 6 -24.30 -25.08 21.60
N SER A 7 -24.38 -25.63 22.81
CA SER A 7 -24.13 -24.93 24.07
C SER A 7 -22.82 -24.13 23.97
N SER A 8 -22.88 -22.81 24.06
CA SER A 8 -21.66 -21.98 24.07
C SER A 8 -20.91 -22.25 25.37
N SER A 9 -19.73 -22.84 25.28
CA SER A 9 -18.78 -22.85 26.39
C SER A 9 -18.26 -21.43 26.60
N LYS A 10 -17.97 -21.02 27.84
CA LYS A 10 -17.44 -19.67 28.15
C LYS A 10 -16.24 -19.24 27.28
N GLY A 11 -15.40 -20.20 26.85
CA GLY A 11 -14.28 -19.94 25.93
C GLY A 11 -14.73 -19.46 24.54
N ASP A 12 -15.87 -19.97 24.03
CA ASP A 12 -16.40 -19.61 22.71
C ASP A 12 -16.91 -18.17 22.68
N ASP A 13 -17.50 -17.70 23.78
CA ASP A 13 -17.94 -16.31 23.93
C ASP A 13 -16.75 -15.35 23.96
N PHE A 14 -15.66 -15.73 24.63
CA PHE A 14 -14.43 -14.94 24.67
C PHE A 14 -13.74 -14.87 23.30
N GLU A 15 -13.57 -16.01 22.63
CA GLU A 15 -13.08 -16.07 21.25
C GLU A 15 -13.91 -15.19 20.31
N CYS A 16 -15.24 -15.24 20.45
CA CYS A 16 -16.15 -14.42 19.65
C CYS A 16 -15.94 -12.92 19.89
N LYS A 17 -15.74 -12.50 21.14
CA LYS A 17 -15.43 -11.09 21.47
C LYS A 17 -14.11 -10.65 20.85
N VAL A 18 -13.05 -11.45 20.96
CA VAL A 18 -11.75 -11.15 20.35
C VAL A 18 -11.90 -11.05 18.83
N PHE A 19 -12.58 -12.01 18.21
CA PHE A 19 -12.83 -12.01 16.77
C PHE A 19 -13.59 -10.76 16.29
N LEU A 20 -14.71 -10.43 16.96
CA LEU A 20 -15.49 -9.24 16.61
C LEU A 20 -14.68 -7.97 16.80
N TYR A 21 -13.83 -7.91 17.84
CA TYR A 21 -12.95 -6.77 18.07
C TYR A 21 -11.91 -6.60 16.95
N LEU A 22 -11.19 -7.67 16.59
CA LEU A 22 -10.22 -7.66 15.49
C LEU A 22 -10.87 -7.19 14.19
N LYS A 23 -12.07 -7.71 13.88
CA LYS A 23 -12.77 -7.42 12.63
C LYS A 23 -13.39 -6.02 12.59
N ASN A 24 -14.06 -5.62 13.67
CA ASN A 24 -14.88 -4.41 13.66
C ASN A 24 -14.09 -3.17 14.09
N GLU A 25 -13.24 -3.29 15.11
CA GLU A 25 -12.52 -2.14 15.67
C GLU A 25 -11.17 -1.94 14.95
N LEU A 26 -10.38 -3.00 14.81
CA LEU A 26 -9.06 -2.91 14.19
C LEU A 26 -9.08 -3.09 12.66
N LYS A 27 -10.23 -3.45 12.08
CA LYS A 27 -10.40 -3.71 10.62
C LYS A 27 -9.43 -4.77 10.10
N ILE A 28 -9.09 -5.75 10.93
CA ILE A 28 -8.22 -6.87 10.59
C ILE A 28 -9.05 -8.00 10.00
N ASP A 29 -8.73 -8.43 8.78
CA ASP A 29 -9.38 -9.59 8.17
C ASP A 29 -8.90 -10.88 8.82
N CYS A 30 -9.80 -11.51 9.58
CA CYS A 30 -9.49 -12.65 10.41
C CYS A 30 -10.55 -13.74 10.28
N GLN A 31 -10.17 -14.96 10.62
CA GLN A 31 -11.02 -16.15 10.60
C GLN A 31 -10.86 -16.89 11.92
N ARG A 32 -11.99 -17.26 12.54
CA ARG A 32 -11.99 -18.21 13.65
C ARG A 32 -11.64 -19.59 13.11
N VAL A 33 -10.73 -20.26 13.78
CA VAL A 33 -10.31 -21.63 13.45
C VAL A 33 -10.27 -22.46 14.72
N ARG A 34 -10.35 -23.77 14.59
CA ARG A 34 -10.09 -24.70 15.70
C ARG A 34 -9.01 -25.67 15.29
N LEU A 35 -7.80 -25.14 15.15
CA LEU A 35 -6.62 -25.95 14.85
C LEU A 35 -5.97 -26.35 16.16
N SER A 36 -6.03 -27.63 16.53
CA SER A 36 -5.38 -28.16 17.74
C SER A 36 -4.43 -29.31 17.41
N ARG A 37 -3.24 -29.29 18.00
CA ARG A 37 -2.31 -30.43 18.07
C ARG A 37 -1.73 -30.46 19.49
N GLY A 38 -2.23 -31.37 20.33
CA GLY A 38 -1.88 -31.44 21.75
C GLY A 38 -2.53 -30.32 22.57
N ASP A 39 -1.85 -29.83 23.61
CA ASP A 39 -2.36 -28.82 24.57
C ASP A 39 -2.32 -27.36 24.04
N GLY A 40 -1.98 -27.19 22.76
CA GLY A 40 -1.90 -25.91 22.08
C GLY A 40 -2.82 -25.89 20.85
N GLY A 41 -3.72 -24.91 20.79
CA GLY A 41 -4.58 -24.66 19.65
C GLY A 41 -4.55 -23.21 19.22
N ILE A 42 -4.81 -22.97 17.94
CA ILE A 42 -5.06 -21.65 17.38
C ILE A 42 -6.57 -21.50 17.23
N ASP A 43 -7.09 -20.40 17.77
CA ASP A 43 -8.51 -20.09 17.83
C ASP A 43 -8.91 -19.06 16.76
N ILE A 44 -7.99 -18.17 16.38
CA ILE A 44 -8.17 -17.19 15.31
C ILE A 44 -6.87 -17.07 14.53
N PHE A 45 -6.95 -16.96 13.20
CA PHE A 45 -5.82 -16.50 12.39
C PHE A 45 -6.21 -15.32 11.51
N SER A 46 -5.22 -14.57 11.07
CA SER A 46 -5.40 -13.37 10.26
C SER A 46 -4.21 -13.14 9.35
N ASN A 47 -4.46 -12.50 8.21
CA ASN A 47 -3.42 -11.89 7.40
C ASN A 47 -3.52 -10.37 7.54
N TYR A 48 -2.49 -9.74 8.12
CA TYR A 48 -2.44 -8.30 8.30
C TYR A 48 -1.09 -7.74 7.86
N GLN A 49 -1.09 -6.87 6.87
CA GLN A 49 0.12 -6.18 6.37
C GLN A 49 1.28 -7.15 6.08
N HIS A 50 0.99 -8.27 5.42
CA HIS A 50 1.93 -9.36 5.08
C HIS A 50 2.38 -10.25 6.24
N TYR A 51 1.84 -10.06 7.44
CA TYR A 51 2.06 -10.93 8.59
C TYR A 51 0.91 -11.90 8.78
N LEU A 52 1.26 -13.16 9.03
CA LEU A 52 0.34 -14.15 9.55
C LEU A 52 0.25 -13.98 11.07
N LEU A 53 -0.91 -13.52 11.56
CA LEU A 53 -1.18 -13.41 12.98
C LEU A 53 -1.94 -14.66 13.43
N LEU A 54 -1.43 -15.35 14.44
CA LEU A 54 -2.05 -16.53 15.04
C LEU A 54 -2.42 -16.20 16.48
N PHE A 55 -3.70 -16.30 16.82
CA PHE A 55 -4.21 -16.00 18.14
C PHE A 55 -4.67 -17.27 18.84
N GLN A 56 -4.16 -17.47 20.05
CA GLN A 56 -4.70 -18.42 21.01
C GLN A 56 -5.44 -17.62 22.08
N CYS A 57 -6.75 -17.79 22.16
CA CYS A 57 -7.63 -17.12 23.10
C CYS A 57 -7.70 -17.92 24.40
N LYS A 58 -7.18 -17.36 25.48
CA LYS A 58 -7.40 -17.89 26.83
C LYS A 58 -8.04 -16.83 27.71
N ASP A 59 -9.20 -17.14 28.25
CA ASP A 59 -9.81 -16.34 29.31
C ASP A 59 -9.04 -16.60 30.61
N LEU A 60 -8.11 -15.69 30.93
CA LEU A 60 -7.29 -15.78 32.13
C LEU A 60 -7.97 -14.98 33.24
N SER A 61 -8.66 -15.68 34.15
CA SER A 61 -9.25 -15.09 35.36
C SER A 61 -8.20 -14.74 36.44
N THR A 62 -6.91 -14.96 36.18
CA THR A 62 -5.83 -14.72 37.14
C THR A 62 -5.04 -13.48 36.74
N GLU A 63 -5.05 -12.48 37.63
CA GLU A 63 -4.12 -11.36 37.65
C GLU A 63 -2.68 -11.90 37.49
N ASN A 64 -1.97 -11.51 36.41
CA ASN A 64 -0.53 -11.75 36.17
C ASN A 64 -0.09 -12.92 35.25
N GLY A 65 -0.94 -13.32 34.29
CA GLY A 65 -0.51 -13.43 32.89
C GLY A 65 0.45 -14.58 32.49
N TYR A 66 -0.15 -15.56 31.80
CA TYR A 66 0.45 -16.71 31.10
C TYR A 66 1.20 -17.73 31.96
N SER A 67 0.93 -19.01 31.70
CA SER A 67 1.69 -20.10 32.31
C SER A 67 3.16 -20.04 31.92
N SER A 68 4.05 -20.56 32.76
CA SER A 68 5.48 -20.68 32.45
C SER A 68 5.73 -21.39 31.13
N SER A 69 4.89 -22.37 30.78
CA SER A 69 4.92 -23.06 29.48
C SER A 69 4.58 -22.14 28.30
N ALA A 70 3.63 -21.21 28.46
CA ALA A 70 3.28 -20.26 27.41
C ALA A 70 4.41 -19.24 27.20
N LYS A 71 5.06 -18.78 28.28
CA LYS A 71 6.24 -17.91 28.21
C LYS A 71 7.42 -18.60 27.54
N ALA A 72 7.76 -19.81 27.98
CA ALA A 72 8.83 -20.59 27.39
C ALA A 72 8.63 -20.85 25.89
N ARG A 73 7.38 -21.12 25.45
CA ARG A 73 7.07 -21.24 24.02
C ARG A 73 7.23 -19.94 23.25
N ALA A 74 6.83 -18.80 23.83
CA ALA A 74 7.03 -17.50 23.18
C ALA A 74 8.52 -17.18 23.01
N GLU A 75 9.34 -17.47 24.02
CA GLU A 75 10.78 -17.20 24.04
C GLU A 75 11.59 -18.14 23.13
N SER A 76 11.15 -19.39 22.95
CA SER A 76 11.85 -20.41 22.14
C SER A 76 11.38 -20.49 20.69
N SER A 77 10.38 -19.71 20.29
CA SER A 77 9.78 -19.76 18.97
C SER A 77 10.59 -18.92 17.97
N ASP A 78 10.83 -19.47 16.78
CA ASP A 78 11.40 -18.72 15.65
C ASP A 78 10.42 -17.66 15.09
N CYS A 79 9.15 -17.71 15.50
CA CYS A 79 8.12 -16.73 15.17
C CYS A 79 7.93 -15.71 16.31
N HIS A 80 7.57 -14.48 15.96
CA HIS A 80 7.14 -13.47 16.92
C HIS A 80 5.81 -13.85 17.57
N LEU A 81 5.87 -14.40 18.79
CA LEU A 81 4.70 -14.77 19.57
C LEU A 81 4.35 -13.66 20.57
N LEU A 82 3.24 -12.98 20.34
CA LEU A 82 2.74 -11.95 21.24
C LEU A 82 1.85 -12.57 22.33
N LEU A 83 2.31 -12.53 23.57
CA LEU A 83 1.51 -12.91 24.73
C LEU A 83 0.73 -11.69 25.24
N THR A 84 -0.59 -11.67 25.02
CA THR A 84 -1.45 -10.55 25.42
C THR A 84 -2.76 -11.02 26.06
N ASN A 85 -3.33 -10.16 26.92
CA ASN A 85 -4.62 -10.36 27.56
C ASN A 85 -5.64 -9.44 26.88
N PHE A 86 -6.93 -9.67 27.12
CA PHE A 86 -7.96 -8.91 26.39
C PHE A 86 -7.86 -7.39 26.60
N GLN A 87 -7.53 -6.93 27.82
CA GLN A 87 -7.38 -5.51 28.12
C GLN A 87 -6.16 -4.87 27.43
N GLY A 88 -5.06 -5.62 27.28
CA GLY A 88 -3.81 -5.16 26.67
C GLY A 88 -3.70 -5.44 25.16
N LEU A 89 -4.63 -6.21 24.58
CA LEU A 89 -4.58 -6.70 23.19
C LEU A 89 -4.29 -5.57 22.19
N CYS A 90 -5.00 -4.44 22.32
CA CYS A 90 -4.88 -3.31 21.40
C CYS A 90 -3.50 -2.68 21.49
N GLN A 91 -3.07 -2.37 22.72
CA GLN A 91 -1.79 -1.72 22.96
C GLN A 91 -0.64 -2.65 22.54
N ASN A 92 -0.71 -3.94 22.86
CA ASN A 92 0.34 -4.89 22.53
C ASN A 92 0.45 -5.18 21.03
N ILE A 93 -0.68 -5.27 20.31
CA ILE A 93 -0.65 -5.35 18.84
C ILE A 93 -0.06 -4.06 18.27
N SER A 94 -0.51 -2.90 18.75
CA SER A 94 -0.01 -1.61 18.29
C SER A 94 1.49 -1.45 18.53
N ASP A 95 1.98 -1.82 19.71
CA ASP A 95 3.40 -1.76 20.08
C ASP A 95 4.22 -2.72 19.23
N PHE A 96 3.75 -3.96 19.07
CA PHE A 96 4.40 -4.96 18.23
C PHE A 96 4.52 -4.49 16.79
N LEU A 97 3.41 -4.02 16.19
CA LEU A 97 3.43 -3.46 14.85
C LEU A 97 4.38 -2.26 14.79
N SER A 98 4.35 -1.36 15.78
CA SER A 98 5.25 -0.21 15.82
C SER A 98 6.72 -0.63 15.90
N GLU A 99 7.05 -1.68 16.64
CA GLU A 99 8.41 -2.21 16.74
C GLU A 99 8.86 -2.87 15.44
N VAL A 100 8.00 -3.69 14.84
CA VAL A 100 8.25 -4.32 13.53
C VAL A 100 8.37 -3.27 12.42
N PHE A 101 7.61 -2.17 12.50
CA PHE A 101 7.63 -1.08 11.51
C PHE A 101 8.62 0.05 11.85
N LYS A 102 9.41 -0.05 12.94
CA LYS A 102 10.60 0.80 13.14
C LYS A 102 11.70 0.50 12.13
N ASP A 103 11.48 -0.47 11.25
CA ASP A 103 12.45 -0.93 10.29
C ASP A 103 12.87 0.20 9.33
N ASN A 104 14.15 0.58 9.44
CA ASN A 104 14.85 1.53 8.56
C ASN A 104 14.65 1.17 7.07
N SER A 105 14.31 -0.09 6.77
CA SER A 105 13.95 -0.57 5.44
C SER A 105 12.83 0.24 4.76
N LEU A 106 11.74 0.58 5.46
CA LEU A 106 10.66 1.39 4.87
C LEU A 106 11.11 2.82 4.59
N ARG A 107 11.91 3.39 5.49
CA ARG A 107 12.46 4.74 5.34
C ARG A 107 13.45 4.82 4.18
N GLU A 108 14.30 3.79 4.03
CA GLU A 108 15.19 3.63 2.88
C GLU A 108 14.41 3.43 1.57
N MET A 109 13.31 2.68 1.60
CA MET A 109 12.44 2.50 0.43
C MET A 109 11.79 3.82 0.01
N ILE A 110 11.26 4.59 0.97
CA ILE A 110 10.71 5.94 0.73
C ILE A 110 11.78 6.84 0.12
N TYR A 111 12.97 6.89 0.72
CA TYR A 111 14.09 7.69 0.21
C TYR A 111 14.46 7.34 -1.24
N ARG A 112 14.50 6.04 -1.59
CA ARG A 112 14.78 5.57 -2.95
C ARG A 112 13.69 5.97 -3.94
N ILE A 113 12.43 5.97 -3.50
CA ILE A 113 11.29 6.41 -4.33
C ILE A 113 11.38 7.92 -4.59
N GLU A 114 11.61 8.72 -3.54
CA GLU A 114 11.75 10.17 -3.64
C GLU A 114 12.88 10.54 -4.61
N LYS A 115 14.05 9.91 -4.48
CA LYS A 115 15.17 10.13 -5.40
C LYS A 115 14.84 9.81 -6.85
N LYS A 116 14.11 8.72 -7.10
CA LYS A 116 13.66 8.37 -8.46
C LYS A 116 12.67 9.40 -9.03
N VAL A 117 11.79 9.93 -8.19
CA VAL A 117 10.84 10.98 -8.59
C VAL A 117 11.60 12.24 -9.00
N ASP A 118 12.63 12.65 -8.24
CA ASP A 118 13.47 13.80 -8.60
C ASP A 118 14.18 13.59 -9.93
N GLU A 119 14.79 12.42 -10.15
CA GLU A 119 15.44 12.07 -11.43
C GLU A 119 14.46 12.10 -12.61
N MET A 120 13.22 11.66 -12.40
CA MET A 120 12.17 11.71 -13.41
C MET A 120 11.76 13.16 -13.71
N ASN A 121 11.61 14.00 -12.69
CA ASN A 121 11.27 15.42 -12.85
C ASN A 121 12.36 16.18 -13.62
N GLU A 122 13.64 15.91 -13.35
CA GLU A 122 14.73 16.50 -14.12
C GLU A 122 14.70 16.10 -15.61
N LYS A 123 14.41 14.83 -15.90
CA LYS A 123 14.27 14.34 -17.29
C LYS A 123 13.08 15.01 -17.99
N LEU A 124 11.96 15.16 -17.29
CA LEU A 124 10.78 15.83 -17.82
C LEU A 124 11.08 17.29 -18.18
N ASN A 125 11.72 18.03 -17.26
CA ASN A 125 12.12 19.42 -17.50
C ASN A 125 13.07 19.57 -18.70
N LYS A 126 13.97 18.60 -18.93
CA LYS A 126 14.84 18.58 -20.13
C LYS A 126 14.02 18.38 -21.41
N GLN A 127 13.05 17.49 -21.39
CA GLN A 127 12.16 17.24 -22.53
C GLN A 127 11.31 18.46 -22.87
N GLU A 128 10.75 19.15 -21.86
CA GLU A 128 9.96 20.37 -22.07
C GLU A 128 10.77 21.47 -22.78
N LYS A 129 12.03 21.66 -22.39
CA LYS A 129 12.96 22.60 -23.06
C LYS A 129 13.20 22.24 -24.53
N ILE A 130 13.32 20.95 -24.83
CA ILE A 130 13.49 20.47 -26.22
C ILE A 130 12.23 20.74 -27.03
N ILE A 131 11.05 20.40 -26.49
CA ILE A 131 9.76 20.64 -27.13
C ILE A 131 9.57 22.13 -27.43
N HIS A 132 9.90 23.00 -26.49
CA HIS A 132 9.81 24.45 -26.70
C HIS A 132 10.70 24.94 -27.86
N LYS A 133 11.93 24.43 -27.95
CA LYS A 133 12.83 24.74 -29.09
C LYS A 133 12.25 24.27 -30.42
N ILE A 134 11.69 23.06 -30.47
CA ILE A 134 11.07 22.52 -31.69
C ILE A 134 9.90 23.40 -32.12
N LYS A 135 9.00 23.77 -31.19
CA LYS A 135 7.86 24.67 -31.48
C LYS A 135 8.32 26.01 -32.06
N ASN A 136 9.33 26.64 -31.45
CA ASN A 136 9.85 27.92 -31.95
C ASN A 136 10.47 27.79 -33.35
N ASN A 137 11.15 26.68 -33.63
CA ASN A 137 11.71 26.44 -34.96
C ASN A 137 10.61 26.17 -35.99
N GLN A 138 9.56 25.45 -35.62
CA GLN A 138 8.41 25.20 -36.48
C GLN A 138 7.71 26.50 -36.89
N ILE A 139 7.46 27.41 -35.94
CA ILE A 139 6.90 28.75 -36.22
C ILE A 139 7.78 29.52 -37.21
N LYS A 140 9.11 29.45 -37.07
CA LYS A 140 10.04 30.11 -38.02
C LYS A 140 9.95 29.53 -39.42
N ILE A 141 9.77 28.21 -39.55
CA ILE A 141 9.62 27.54 -40.84
C ILE A 141 8.30 27.94 -41.50
N GLU A 142 7.20 27.89 -40.75
CA GLU A 142 5.86 28.30 -41.21
C GLU A 142 5.87 29.75 -41.72
N ASN A 143 6.47 30.69 -40.98
CA ASN A 143 6.60 32.08 -41.41
C ASN A 143 7.39 32.24 -42.72
N LYS A 144 8.48 31.47 -42.90
CA LYS A 144 9.25 31.49 -44.15
C LYS A 144 8.44 30.96 -45.32
N GLN A 145 7.65 29.92 -45.10
CA GLN A 145 6.80 29.32 -46.12
C GLN A 145 5.70 30.28 -46.57
N ILE A 146 5.03 30.96 -45.63
CA ILE A 146 4.05 32.01 -45.94
C ILE A 146 4.67 33.13 -46.78
N MET A 147 5.88 33.59 -46.43
CA MET A 147 6.58 34.62 -47.20
C MET A 147 6.93 34.15 -48.62
N PHE A 148 7.34 32.89 -48.76
CA PHE A 148 7.64 32.29 -50.06
C PHE A 148 6.39 32.20 -50.94
N GLU A 149 5.27 31.71 -50.40
CA GLU A 149 3.98 31.64 -51.10
C GLU A 149 3.50 33.01 -51.57
N ARG A 150 3.58 34.04 -50.70
CA ARG A 150 3.24 35.43 -51.07
C ARG A 150 4.09 35.94 -52.24
N ASN A 151 5.39 35.68 -52.21
CA ASN A 151 6.29 36.09 -53.28
C ASN A 151 5.95 35.39 -54.60
N GLN A 152 5.58 34.11 -54.57
CA GLN A 152 5.12 33.40 -55.78
C GLN A 152 3.84 34.03 -56.35
N THR A 153 2.86 34.35 -55.49
CA THR A 153 1.62 35.02 -55.93
C THR A 153 1.91 36.36 -56.60
N ILE A 154 2.77 37.21 -55.99
CA ILE A 154 3.17 38.50 -56.58
C ILE A 154 3.81 38.32 -57.95
N VAL A 155 4.68 37.31 -58.10
CA VAL A 155 5.32 37.01 -59.40
C VAL A 155 4.29 36.58 -60.43
N GLN A 156 3.34 35.70 -60.07
CA GLN A 156 2.26 35.27 -60.95
C GLN A 156 1.38 36.44 -61.40
N GLU A 157 0.98 37.31 -60.47
CA GLU A 157 0.19 38.52 -60.78
C GLU A 157 0.91 39.44 -61.77
N LYS A 158 2.22 39.64 -61.59
CA LYS A 158 3.03 40.43 -62.53
C LYS A 158 3.08 39.80 -63.92
N ILE A 159 3.27 38.48 -64.01
CA ILE A 159 3.29 37.77 -65.30
C ILE A 159 1.94 37.95 -66.03
N ILE A 160 0.83 37.77 -65.31
CA ILE A 160 -0.52 37.96 -65.87
C ILE A 160 -0.71 39.40 -66.39
N PHE A 161 -0.29 40.40 -65.60
CA PHE A 161 -0.37 41.80 -66.00
C PHE A 161 0.42 42.10 -67.28
N TYR A 162 1.67 41.62 -67.38
CA TYR A 162 2.49 41.79 -68.58
C TYR A 162 1.86 41.14 -69.82
N ASN A 163 1.26 39.95 -69.68
CA ASN A 163 0.58 39.25 -70.77
C ASN A 163 -0.71 39.94 -71.23
N HIS A 164 -1.28 40.87 -70.46
CA HIS A 164 -2.47 41.63 -70.85
C HIS A 164 -2.17 42.97 -71.54
N ILE A 165 -0.94 43.48 -71.42
CA ILE A 165 -0.53 44.75 -72.02
C ILE A 165 0.15 44.57 -73.39
N LEU A 166 0.73 43.39 -73.64
CA LEU A 166 1.32 42.98 -74.92
C LEU A 166 0.28 42.33 -75.83
#